data_AF-A0A916VYH4-F1
#
_entry.id   AF-A0A916VYH4-F1
#
_cell.length_a   1.000
_cell.length_b   1.000
_cell.length_c   1.000
_cell.angle_alpha   90.00
_cell.angle_beta   90.00
_cell.angle_gamma   90.00
#
_symmetry.space_group_name_H-M   'P 1'
#
loop_
_entity.id
_entity.type
_entity.pdbx_description
1 polymer ?
#
loop_
_entity_poly.entity_id
_entity_poly.type
_entity_poly.pdbx_seq_one_letter_code
_entity_poly.pdbx_strand_id
1 'polypeptide(L)'
;MAKWLVQKALLDGDGPEKFHTTAQRYANSTWFWIITAVAVWYFFGWGWAILPAALALAATGSSILATRVAYKLEELKEPKEQFAGAQIENIVRTYGQFLESSAPLPGCVADVTKLPFPKEDIKTALKAAMHLSNPSERTALATGYVSLASWQEGVGPDDMGLDISKLSDQIAPQKQAQMVLDMVESSHVFMDQVKAEEASLWQELTDSGLI
;
A
#
# COMPACT_ATOMS: atom_id res chain seq x y z
N MET A 1 3.37 5.13 20.97
CA MET A 1 3.61 6.57 21.21
C MET A 1 3.23 7.44 20.00
N ALA A 2 3.67 7.13 18.77
CA ALA A 2 3.30 7.88 17.57
C ALA A 2 1.78 7.92 17.26
N LYS A 3 1.05 6.80 17.43
CA LYS A 3 -0.41 6.75 17.21
C LYS A 3 -1.20 7.73 18.10
N TRP A 4 -0.78 7.93 19.35
CA TRP A 4 -1.41 8.85 20.28
C TRP A 4 -1.18 10.33 19.90
N LEU A 5 0.01 10.67 19.40
CA LEU A 5 0.33 12.02 18.93
C LEU A 5 -0.48 12.39 17.67
N VAL A 6 -0.68 11.42 16.77
CA VAL A 6 -1.50 11.60 15.56
C VAL A 6 -2.98 11.79 15.90
N GLN A 7 -3.54 10.98 16.82
CA GLN A 7 -4.92 11.17 17.28
C GLN A 7 -5.12 12.51 17.99
N LYS A 8 -4.16 12.93 18.81
CA LYS A 8 -4.22 14.23 19.50
C LYS A 8 -4.20 15.41 18.53
N ALA A 9 -3.33 15.37 17.52
CA ALA A 9 -3.27 16.41 16.48
C ALA A 9 -4.56 16.53 15.66
N LEU A 10 -5.20 15.40 15.35
CA LEU A 10 -6.49 15.37 14.66
C LEU A 10 -7.64 15.91 15.54
N LEU A 11 -7.61 15.63 16.85
CA LEU A 11 -8.60 16.14 17.81
C LEU A 11 -8.46 17.65 18.07
N ASP A 12 -7.24 18.18 18.05
CA ASP A 12 -6.95 19.60 18.30
C ASP A 12 -7.20 20.49 17.06
N GLY A 13 -7.58 19.91 15.91
CA GLY A 13 -7.87 20.65 14.67
C GLY A 13 -6.65 21.31 14.03
N ASP A 14 -5.45 20.83 14.38
CA ASP A 14 -4.20 21.46 14.02
C ASP A 14 -3.79 21.13 12.57
N GLY A 15 -3.86 22.14 11.71
CA GLY A 15 -3.49 22.04 10.30
C GLY A 15 -1.98 21.88 10.04
N PRO A 16 -1.60 21.54 8.79
CA PRO A 16 -0.22 21.26 8.35
C PRO A 16 0.75 22.43 8.58
N GLU A 17 0.22 23.65 8.60
CA GLU A 17 0.99 24.88 8.81
C GLU A 17 1.63 24.91 10.22
N LYS A 18 0.96 24.32 11.22
CA LYS A 18 1.53 24.19 12.58
C LYS A 18 2.71 23.21 12.62
N PHE A 19 2.73 22.21 11.74
CA PHE A 19 3.85 21.27 11.66
C PHE A 19 5.06 21.87 10.96
N HIS A 20 4.88 22.65 9.89
CA HIS A 20 5.98 23.38 9.25
C HIS A 20 6.62 24.41 10.19
N THR A 21 5.80 25.19 10.90
CA THR A 21 6.30 26.16 11.88
C THR A 21 7.00 25.48 13.05
N THR A 22 6.50 24.34 13.51
CA THR A 22 7.14 23.55 14.57
C THR A 22 8.46 22.92 14.09
N ALA A 23 8.52 22.39 12.88
CA ALA A 23 9.73 21.84 12.27
C ALA A 23 10.81 22.92 12.09
N GLN A 24 10.42 24.11 11.65
CA GLN A 24 11.33 25.25 11.52
C GLN A 24 11.87 25.71 12.88
N ARG A 25 11.03 25.68 13.93
CA ARG A 25 11.47 25.98 15.30
C ARG A 25 12.48 24.96 15.81
N TYR A 26 12.27 23.67 15.52
CA TYR A 26 13.24 22.63 15.85
C TYR A 26 14.55 22.79 15.09
N ALA A 27 14.50 23.08 13.79
CA ALA A 27 15.70 23.35 12.99
C ALA A 27 16.51 24.53 13.54
N ASN A 28 15.86 25.64 13.89
CA ASN A 28 16.51 26.80 14.51
C ASN A 28 17.13 26.45 15.88
N SER A 29 16.47 25.59 16.66
CA SER A 29 17.01 25.09 17.93
C SER A 29 18.23 24.20 17.71
N THR A 30 18.21 23.31 16.71
CA THR A 30 19.35 22.46 16.36
C THR A 30 20.58 23.30 15.99
N TRP A 31 20.41 24.33 15.16
CA TRP A 31 21.50 25.24 14.82
C TRP A 31 22.05 25.98 16.04
N PHE A 32 21.19 26.47 16.93
CA PHE A 32 21.62 27.11 18.18
C PHE A 32 22.49 26.20 19.04
N TRP A 33 22.10 24.93 19.22
CA TRP A 33 22.88 23.97 20.00
C TRP A 33 24.18 23.53 19.33
N ILE A 34 24.20 23.40 17.99
CA ILE A 34 25.42 23.12 17.23
C ILE A 34 26.43 24.26 17.41
N ILE A 35 26.00 25.52 17.24
CA ILE A 35 26.85 26.69 17.41
C ILE A 35 27.37 26.77 18.85
N THR A 36 26.51 26.52 19.84
CA THR A 36 26.88 26.49 21.25
C THR A 36 27.91 25.39 21.54
N ALA A 37 27.74 24.19 20.97
CA ALA A 37 28.69 23.09 21.12
C ALA A 37 30.07 23.43 20.53
N VAL A 38 30.11 24.05 19.35
CA VAL A 38 31.35 24.52 18.71
C VAL A 38 32.04 25.60 19.55
N ALA A 39 31.27 26.55 20.11
CA ALA A 39 31.80 27.59 20.98
C ALA A 39 32.38 27.00 22.28
N VAL A 40 31.66 26.09 22.95
CA VAL A 40 32.14 25.43 24.17
C VAL A 40 33.39 24.60 23.88
N TRP A 41 33.43 23.88 22.76
CA TRP A 41 34.62 23.13 22.35
C TRP A 41 35.83 24.05 22.12
N TYR A 42 35.64 25.19 21.46
CA TYR A 42 36.70 26.17 21.18
C TYR A 42 37.29 26.79 22.45
N PHE A 43 36.46 27.14 23.45
CA PHE A 43 36.92 27.83 24.66
C PHE A 43 37.32 26.91 25.83
N PHE A 44 36.76 25.70 25.92
CA PHE A 44 36.90 24.82 27.10
C PHE A 44 37.45 23.42 26.79
N GLY A 45 37.72 23.12 25.52
CA GLY A 45 38.37 21.87 25.08
C GLY A 45 37.42 20.65 25.01
N TRP A 46 37.96 19.53 24.52
CA TRP A 46 37.21 18.30 24.20
C TRP A 46 36.36 17.77 25.37
N GLY A 47 36.86 17.85 26.61
CA GLY A 47 36.20 17.22 27.79
C GLY A 47 34.79 17.73 28.07
N TRP A 48 34.50 19.00 27.76
CA TRP A 48 33.19 19.62 28.00
C TRP A 48 32.25 19.58 26.78
N ALA A 49 32.76 19.23 25.61
CA ALA A 49 31.99 19.17 24.35
C ALA A 49 31.05 17.95 24.26
N ILE A 50 31.23 16.95 25.13
CA ILE A 50 30.44 15.70 25.15
C ILE A 50 28.98 15.96 25.57
N LEU A 51 28.77 16.87 26.52
CA LEU A 51 27.43 17.22 27.03
C LEU A 51 26.54 17.88 25.96
N PRO A 52 27.00 18.94 25.25
CA PRO A 52 26.27 19.51 24.13
C PRO A 52 26.09 18.55 22.96
N ALA A 53 27.10 17.72 22.65
CA ALA A 53 27.01 16.73 21.57
C ALA A 53 25.94 15.65 21.86
N ALA A 54 25.82 15.19 23.11
CA ALA A 54 24.76 14.27 23.51
C ALA A 54 23.36 14.90 23.42
N LEU A 55 23.22 16.18 23.78
CA LEU A 55 21.96 16.93 23.62
C LEU A 55 21.58 17.14 22.13
N ALA A 56 22.57 17.43 21.28
CA ALA A 56 22.36 17.56 19.84
C ALA A 56 21.92 16.23 19.21
N LEU A 57 22.52 15.10 19.62
CA LEU A 57 22.09 13.77 19.17
C LEU A 57 20.66 13.43 19.63
N ALA A 58 20.31 13.73 20.88
CA ALA A 58 18.94 13.56 21.38
C ALA A 58 17.92 14.40 20.60
N ALA A 59 18.28 15.63 20.21
CA ALA A 59 17.44 16.50 19.39
C ALA A 59 17.28 16.01 17.94
N THR A 60 18.26 15.32 17.36
CA THR A 60 18.11 14.71 16.02
C THR A 60 17.21 13.47 16.03
N GLY A 61 17.19 12.70 17.13
CA GLY A 61 16.33 11.52 17.26
C GLY A 61 14.83 11.84 17.25
N SER A 62 14.43 12.95 17.87
CA SER A 62 13.03 13.43 17.82
C SER A 62 12.65 13.99 16.45
N SER A 63 13.60 14.52 15.69
CA SER A 63 13.37 14.99 14.32
C SER A 63 12.95 13.85 13.40
N ILE A 64 13.61 12.69 13.45
CA ILE A 64 13.29 11.54 12.58
C ILE A 64 11.89 10.98 12.89
N LEU A 65 11.48 11.01 14.17
CA LEU A 65 10.13 10.64 14.56
C LEU A 65 9.10 11.65 14.09
N ALA A 66 9.42 12.95 14.12
CA ALA A 66 8.57 14.00 13.59
C ALA A 66 8.45 13.91 12.06
N THR A 67 9.51 13.58 11.32
CA THR A 67 9.41 13.37 9.86
C THR A 67 8.60 12.13 9.51
N ARG A 68 8.70 11.04 10.29
CA ARG A 68 7.85 9.85 10.07
C ARG A 68 6.38 10.11 10.42
N VAL A 69 6.11 10.91 11.44
CA VAL A 69 4.74 11.33 11.79
C VAL A 69 4.22 12.33 10.77
N ALA A 70 5.04 13.25 10.27
CA ALA A 70 4.71 14.16 9.18
C ALA A 70 4.46 13.39 7.89
N TYR A 71 5.30 12.41 7.53
CA TYR A 71 5.09 11.55 6.36
C TYR A 71 3.82 10.71 6.49
N LYS A 72 3.49 10.19 7.69
CA LYS A 72 2.21 9.50 7.91
C LYS A 72 1.01 10.45 7.94
N LEU A 73 1.18 11.67 8.44
CA LEU A 73 0.14 12.69 8.39
C LEU A 73 -0.06 13.22 6.97
N GLU A 74 1.00 13.29 6.17
CA GLU A 74 1.03 13.67 4.76
C GLU A 74 0.46 12.53 3.91
N GLU A 75 0.76 11.26 4.20
CA GLU A 75 0.06 10.09 3.64
C GLU A 75 -1.45 10.08 3.99
N LEU A 76 -1.83 10.63 5.14
CA LEU A 76 -3.23 10.80 5.56
C LEU A 76 -3.88 12.11 5.08
N LYS A 77 -3.08 13.08 4.63
CA LYS A 77 -3.51 14.45 4.28
C LYS A 77 -3.39 14.75 2.79
N GLU A 78 -2.53 14.05 2.07
CA GLU A 78 -2.66 13.82 0.65
C GLU A 78 -4.00 13.10 0.50
N PRO A 79 -5.03 13.73 -0.09
CA PRO A 79 -6.09 12.93 -0.64
C PRO A 79 -5.39 12.12 -1.75
N LYS A 80 -5.05 10.84 -1.51
CA LYS A 80 -5.05 9.84 -2.60
C LYS A 80 -6.37 10.12 -3.30
N GLU A 81 -6.32 10.77 -4.47
CA GLU A 81 -7.44 11.55 -5.04
C GLU A 81 -8.74 10.86 -4.67
N GLN A 82 -9.45 11.40 -3.67
CA GLN A 82 -10.69 10.78 -3.26
C GLN A 82 -11.62 10.98 -4.44
N PHE A 83 -11.79 9.90 -5.20
CA PHE A 83 -12.67 9.87 -6.34
C PHE A 83 -14.00 10.47 -5.89
N ALA A 84 -14.53 11.41 -6.67
CA ALA A 84 -15.88 11.88 -6.45
C ALA A 84 -16.83 10.67 -6.44
N GLY A 85 -17.95 10.72 -5.72
CA GLY A 85 -18.87 9.56 -5.60
C GLY A 85 -19.25 8.93 -6.96
N ALA A 86 -19.45 9.75 -7.99
CA ALA A 86 -19.71 9.30 -9.36
C ALA A 86 -18.52 8.55 -10.01
N GLN A 87 -17.28 8.93 -9.69
CA GLN A 87 -16.08 8.24 -10.17
C GLN A 87 -15.89 6.90 -9.45
N ILE A 88 -16.14 6.84 -8.13
CA ILE A 88 -16.13 5.58 -7.37
C ILE A 88 -17.10 4.58 -8.00
N GLU A 89 -18.35 5.02 -8.22
CA GLU A 89 -19.38 4.18 -8.84
C GLU A 89 -18.97 3.72 -10.23
N ASN A 90 -18.37 4.60 -11.04
CA ASN A 90 -17.88 4.24 -12.37
C ASN A 90 -16.78 3.18 -12.32
N ILE A 91 -15.76 3.36 -11.49
CA ILE A 91 -14.64 2.41 -11.36
C ILE A 91 -15.15 1.06 -10.88
N VAL A 92 -15.95 1.03 -9.79
CA VAL A 92 -16.47 -0.21 -9.23
C VAL A 92 -17.37 -0.95 -10.21
N ARG A 93 -18.26 -0.24 -10.91
CA ARG A 93 -19.16 -0.83 -11.90
C ARG A 93 -18.40 -1.39 -13.10
N THR A 94 -17.50 -0.59 -13.69
CA THR A 94 -16.72 -1.02 -14.86
C THR A 94 -15.80 -2.19 -14.50
N TYR A 95 -15.19 -2.18 -13.31
CA TYR A 95 -14.42 -3.32 -12.83
C TYR A 95 -15.29 -4.56 -12.60
N GLY A 96 -16.48 -4.42 -12.01
CA GLY A 96 -17.43 -5.53 -11.86
C GLY A 96 -17.81 -6.17 -13.20
N GLN A 97 -18.13 -5.34 -14.21
CA GLN A 97 -18.41 -5.81 -15.57
C GLN A 97 -17.19 -6.48 -16.24
N PHE A 98 -15.99 -5.97 -15.94
CA PHE A 98 -14.75 -6.57 -16.40
C PHE A 98 -14.53 -7.95 -15.79
N LEU A 99 -14.81 -8.15 -14.50
CA LEU A 99 -14.73 -9.45 -13.84
C LEU A 99 -15.69 -10.48 -14.46
N GLU A 100 -16.89 -10.07 -14.86
CA GLU A 100 -17.88 -10.97 -15.47
C GLU A 100 -17.47 -11.48 -16.86
N SER A 101 -16.65 -10.71 -17.59
CA SER A 101 -16.33 -10.97 -19.00
C SER A 101 -14.88 -11.38 -19.26
N SER A 102 -13.96 -10.90 -18.42
CA SER A 102 -12.52 -10.89 -18.70
C SER A 102 -11.68 -11.29 -17.48
N ALA A 103 -12.29 -11.82 -16.42
CA ALA A 103 -11.54 -12.37 -15.30
C ALA A 103 -10.69 -13.57 -15.75
N PRO A 104 -9.45 -13.71 -15.24
CA PRO A 104 -8.65 -14.91 -15.40
C PRO A 104 -9.43 -16.13 -14.90
N LEU A 105 -9.27 -17.25 -15.59
CA LEU A 105 -9.83 -18.52 -15.14
C LEU A 105 -9.25 -18.88 -13.76
N PRO A 106 -10.01 -19.60 -12.91
CA PRO A 106 -9.49 -20.07 -11.63
C PRO A 106 -8.17 -20.83 -11.80
N GLY A 107 -7.14 -20.42 -11.05
CA GLY A 107 -5.79 -20.97 -11.18
C GLY A 107 -4.95 -20.38 -12.30
N CYS A 108 -5.42 -19.29 -12.94
CA CYS A 108 -4.67 -18.48 -13.89
C CYS A 108 -4.41 -17.08 -13.34
N VAL A 109 -3.34 -16.48 -13.86
CA VAL A 109 -2.85 -15.14 -13.51
C VAL A 109 -2.74 -14.34 -14.81
N ALA A 110 -3.25 -13.12 -14.79
CA ALA A 110 -3.18 -12.17 -15.89
C ALA A 110 -2.21 -11.03 -15.57
N ASP A 111 -1.82 -10.28 -16.60
CA ASP A 111 -1.01 -9.09 -16.42
C ASP A 111 -1.83 -7.88 -15.97
N VAL A 112 -1.29 -7.06 -15.05
CA VAL A 112 -1.92 -5.82 -14.55
C VAL A 112 -2.32 -4.87 -15.69
N THR A 113 -1.60 -4.87 -16.81
CA THR A 113 -1.93 -4.04 -17.99
C THR A 113 -3.30 -4.36 -18.62
N LYS A 114 -3.88 -5.53 -18.32
CA LYS A 114 -5.21 -5.92 -18.81
C LYS A 114 -6.36 -5.31 -18.00
N LEU A 115 -6.09 -4.74 -16.82
CA LEU A 115 -7.12 -4.13 -15.98
C LEU A 115 -7.71 -2.87 -16.63
N PRO A 116 -9.00 -2.57 -16.40
CA PRO A 116 -9.66 -1.38 -16.96
C PRO A 116 -9.16 -0.07 -16.33
N PHE A 117 -8.57 -0.14 -15.14
CA PHE A 117 -8.00 0.96 -14.39
C PHE A 117 -6.73 0.50 -13.66
N PRO A 118 -5.86 1.42 -13.20
CA PRO A 118 -4.76 1.08 -12.33
C PRO A 118 -5.23 0.31 -11.08
N LYS A 119 -4.47 -0.72 -10.70
CA LYS A 119 -4.81 -1.63 -9.58
C LYS A 119 -5.11 -0.87 -8.28
N GLU A 120 -4.31 0.15 -7.97
CA GLU A 120 -4.47 0.99 -6.78
C GLU A 120 -5.73 1.87 -6.79
N ASP A 121 -6.18 2.30 -7.97
CA ASP A 121 -7.41 3.08 -8.14
C ASP A 121 -8.63 2.20 -7.86
N ILE A 122 -8.63 0.97 -8.39
CA ILE A 122 -9.67 -0.03 -8.14
C ILE A 122 -9.74 -0.37 -6.65
N LYS A 123 -8.58 -0.61 -6.00
CA LYS A 123 -8.51 -0.86 -4.55
C LYS A 123 -9.14 0.29 -3.76
N THR A 124 -8.77 1.52 -4.08
CA THR A 124 -9.25 2.72 -3.40
C THR A 124 -10.77 2.89 -3.59
N ALA A 125 -11.26 2.74 -4.82
CA ALA A 125 -12.68 2.84 -5.14
C ALA A 125 -13.52 1.74 -4.45
N LEU A 126 -13.03 0.49 -4.44
CA LEU A 126 -13.71 -0.63 -3.78
C LEU A 126 -13.81 -0.43 -2.27
N LYS A 127 -12.73 0.00 -1.60
CA LYS A 127 -12.79 0.31 -0.16
C LYS A 127 -13.76 1.45 0.14
N ALA A 128 -13.73 2.50 -0.66
CA ALA A 128 -14.66 3.62 -0.51
C ALA A 128 -16.12 3.16 -0.69
N ALA A 129 -16.40 2.33 -1.69
CA ALA A 129 -17.70 1.73 -1.89
C ALA A 129 -18.11 0.86 -0.68
N MET A 130 -17.20 0.05 -0.13
CA MET A 130 -17.50 -0.78 1.06
C MET A 130 -17.90 0.06 2.27
N HIS A 131 -17.25 1.20 2.52
CA HIS A 131 -17.62 2.10 3.61
C HIS A 131 -19.05 2.65 3.46
N LEU A 132 -19.50 2.86 2.23
CA LEU A 132 -20.85 3.35 1.91
C LEU A 132 -21.91 2.25 1.80
N SER A 133 -21.48 0.99 1.71
CA SER A 133 -22.34 -0.17 1.46
C SER A 133 -22.80 -0.86 2.75
N ASN A 134 -23.88 -1.63 2.65
CA ASN A 134 -24.35 -2.49 3.74
C ASN A 134 -23.49 -3.77 3.89
N PRO A 135 -23.59 -4.50 5.02
CA PRO A 135 -22.76 -5.68 5.26
C PRO A 135 -22.86 -6.78 4.20
N SER A 136 -24.02 -6.94 3.55
CA SER A 136 -24.20 -7.97 2.51
C SER A 136 -23.46 -7.61 1.23
N GLU A 137 -23.47 -6.34 0.84
CA GLU A 137 -22.76 -5.83 -0.34
C GLU A 137 -21.24 -5.79 -0.13
N ARG A 138 -20.79 -5.54 1.11
CA ARG A 138 -19.36 -5.55 1.45
C ARG A 138 -18.67 -6.86 1.15
N THR A 139 -19.33 -7.99 1.37
CA THR A 139 -18.74 -9.31 1.07
C THR A 139 -18.45 -9.46 -0.42
N ALA A 140 -19.38 -9.06 -1.30
CA ALA A 140 -19.18 -9.11 -2.73
C ALA A 140 -18.04 -8.17 -3.18
N LEU A 141 -17.99 -6.96 -2.63
CA LEU A 141 -16.92 -6.00 -2.89
C LEU A 141 -15.57 -6.49 -2.36
N ALA A 142 -15.53 -7.15 -1.20
CA ALA A 142 -14.32 -7.73 -0.62
C ALA A 142 -13.77 -8.86 -1.49
N THR A 143 -14.65 -9.74 -1.99
CA THR A 143 -14.25 -10.77 -2.98
C THR A 143 -13.68 -10.13 -4.24
N GLY A 144 -14.33 -9.09 -4.78
CA GLY A 144 -13.81 -8.33 -5.92
C GLY A 144 -12.45 -7.68 -5.64
N TYR A 145 -12.25 -7.15 -4.42
CA TYR A 145 -11.00 -6.55 -3.99
C TYR A 145 -9.86 -7.58 -3.93
N VAL A 146 -10.12 -8.75 -3.33
CA VAL A 146 -9.12 -9.81 -3.19
C VAL A 146 -8.79 -10.44 -4.54
N SER A 147 -9.77 -10.55 -5.44
CA SER A 147 -9.53 -11.08 -6.80
C SER A 147 -8.47 -10.30 -7.58
N LEU A 148 -8.17 -9.05 -7.21
CA LEU A 148 -7.08 -8.28 -7.82
C LEU A 148 -5.72 -8.97 -7.71
N ALA A 149 -5.52 -9.87 -6.76
CA ALA A 149 -4.31 -10.68 -6.67
C ALA A 149 -4.10 -11.56 -7.92
N SER A 150 -5.13 -11.88 -8.70
CA SER A 150 -4.98 -12.62 -9.96
C SER A 150 -4.34 -11.78 -11.08
N TRP A 151 -4.10 -10.49 -10.87
CA TRP A 151 -3.38 -9.62 -11.81
C TRP A 151 -1.99 -9.27 -11.27
N GLN A 152 -0.95 -9.74 -11.94
CA GLN A 152 0.46 -9.58 -11.55
C GLN A 152 1.26 -8.80 -12.60
N GLU A 153 2.35 -8.15 -12.18
CA GLU A 153 3.25 -7.45 -13.10
C GLU A 153 4.16 -8.44 -13.83
N GLY A 154 4.36 -8.23 -15.13
CA GLY A 154 5.35 -8.98 -15.91
C GLY A 154 4.90 -10.39 -16.32
N VAL A 155 3.59 -10.67 -16.26
CA VAL A 155 3.00 -11.92 -16.76
C VAL A 155 2.99 -11.92 -18.29
N GLY A 156 2.77 -10.75 -18.90
CA GLY A 156 2.73 -10.58 -20.35
C GLY A 156 1.33 -10.72 -20.96
N PRO A 157 1.25 -10.84 -22.30
CA PRO A 157 -0.03 -10.76 -23.01
C PRO A 157 -0.91 -12.00 -22.83
N ASP A 158 -0.33 -13.15 -22.48
CA ASP A 158 -1.04 -14.41 -22.29
C ASP A 158 -1.21 -14.72 -20.80
N ASP A 159 -2.38 -15.21 -20.43
CA ASP A 159 -2.62 -15.62 -19.04
C ASP A 159 -1.81 -16.88 -18.73
N MET A 160 -1.17 -16.88 -17.57
CA MET A 160 -0.32 -17.96 -17.09
C MET A 160 -1.05 -18.77 -16.03
N GLY A 161 -1.11 -20.09 -16.18
CA GLY A 161 -1.74 -20.95 -15.17
C GLY A 161 -2.35 -22.23 -15.72
N LEU A 162 -3.17 -22.85 -14.88
CA LEU A 162 -3.79 -24.14 -15.15
C LEU A 162 -5.09 -23.98 -15.95
N ASP A 163 -4.97 -23.67 -17.23
CA ASP A 163 -6.11 -23.56 -18.13
C ASP A 163 -6.53 -24.94 -18.66
N ILE A 164 -7.42 -25.59 -17.90
CA ILE A 164 -7.96 -26.92 -18.22
C ILE A 164 -8.81 -26.88 -19.51
N SER A 165 -9.30 -25.72 -19.95
CA SER A 165 -10.10 -25.62 -21.18
C SER A 165 -9.29 -25.94 -22.44
N LYS A 166 -7.95 -25.84 -22.35
CA LYS A 166 -7.01 -26.22 -23.42
C LYS A 166 -6.79 -27.73 -23.50
N LEU A 167 -7.23 -28.50 -22.51
CA LEU A 167 -7.19 -29.97 -22.56
C LEU A 167 -8.36 -30.48 -23.40
N SER A 168 -8.04 -31.13 -24.52
CA SER A 168 -9.03 -31.69 -25.45
C SER A 168 -8.82 -33.18 -25.60
N ASP A 169 -9.90 -33.95 -25.62
CA ASP A 169 -9.92 -35.40 -25.89
C ASP A 169 -9.27 -35.80 -27.23
N GLN A 170 -9.03 -34.83 -28.12
CA GLN A 170 -8.35 -35.03 -29.39
C GLN A 170 -6.82 -35.09 -29.27
N ILE A 171 -6.26 -34.78 -28.11
CA ILE A 171 -4.81 -34.80 -27.85
C ILE A 171 -4.45 -36.13 -27.18
N ALA A 172 -3.36 -36.77 -27.65
CA ALA A 172 -2.87 -38.01 -27.04
C ALA A 172 -2.60 -37.84 -25.53
N PRO A 173 -2.98 -38.81 -24.67
CA PRO A 173 -2.88 -38.69 -23.21
C PRO A 173 -1.49 -38.29 -22.68
N GLN A 174 -0.42 -38.78 -23.31
CA GLN A 174 0.95 -38.44 -22.94
C GLN A 174 1.28 -36.97 -23.23
N LYS A 175 0.74 -36.42 -24.33
CA LYS A 175 0.94 -35.02 -24.69
C LYS A 175 0.11 -34.10 -23.81
N GLN A 176 -1.10 -34.51 -23.41
CA GLN A 176 -1.88 -33.81 -22.39
C GLN A 176 -1.14 -33.76 -21.03
N ALA A 177 -0.59 -34.90 -20.60
CA ALA A 177 0.17 -34.97 -19.35
C ALA A 177 1.38 -34.02 -19.36
N GLN A 178 2.12 -33.95 -20.47
CA GLN A 178 3.23 -33.00 -20.61
C GLN A 178 2.73 -31.54 -20.58
N MET A 179 1.63 -31.22 -21.27
CA MET A 179 1.04 -29.87 -21.23
C MET A 179 0.66 -29.46 -19.81
N VAL A 180 0.12 -30.37 -18.99
CA VAL A 180 -0.20 -30.08 -17.58
C VAL A 180 1.07 -29.82 -16.78
N LEU A 181 2.14 -30.61 -16.98
CA LEU A 181 3.41 -30.39 -16.28
C LEU A 181 4.01 -29.03 -16.62
N ASP A 182 4.03 -28.66 -17.90
CA ASP A 182 4.56 -27.37 -18.36
C ASP A 182 3.70 -26.20 -17.82
N MET A 183 2.37 -26.35 -17.76
CA MET A 183 1.45 -25.38 -17.17
C MET A 183 1.67 -25.22 -15.66
N VAL A 184 1.85 -26.33 -14.93
CA VAL A 184 2.11 -26.30 -13.49
C VAL A 184 3.45 -25.62 -13.21
N GLU A 185 4.50 -26.00 -13.93
CA GLU A 185 5.85 -25.44 -13.74
C GLU A 185 5.89 -23.92 -14.00
N SER A 186 5.27 -23.45 -15.07
CA SER A 186 5.17 -22.01 -15.38
C SER A 186 4.28 -21.25 -14.39
N SER A 187 3.22 -21.88 -13.87
CA SER A 187 2.30 -21.26 -12.91
C SER A 187 2.93 -21.02 -11.54
N HIS A 188 3.84 -21.91 -11.09
CA HIS A 188 4.44 -21.83 -9.74
C HIS A 188 5.10 -20.49 -9.45
N VAL A 189 5.70 -19.85 -10.46
CA VAL A 189 6.37 -18.56 -10.33
C VAL A 189 5.41 -17.48 -9.80
N PHE A 190 4.18 -17.45 -10.31
CA PHE A 190 3.21 -16.43 -9.94
C PHE A 190 2.27 -16.89 -8.83
N MET A 191 1.97 -18.19 -8.71
CA MET A 191 1.00 -18.69 -7.73
C MET A 191 1.39 -18.41 -6.28
N ASP A 192 2.69 -18.44 -5.95
CA ASP A 192 3.16 -18.07 -4.61
C ASP A 192 2.98 -16.56 -4.34
N GLN A 193 3.24 -15.73 -5.36
CA GLN A 193 3.03 -14.28 -5.30
C GLN A 193 1.54 -13.93 -5.17
N VAL A 194 0.67 -14.58 -5.94
CA VAL A 194 -0.79 -14.40 -5.86
C VAL A 194 -1.28 -14.76 -4.47
N LYS A 195 -0.91 -15.92 -3.91
CA LYS A 195 -1.33 -16.33 -2.56
C LYS A 195 -0.85 -15.36 -1.48
N ALA A 196 0.39 -14.90 -1.59
CA ALA A 196 0.93 -13.92 -0.65
C ALA A 196 0.17 -12.58 -0.74
N GLU A 197 -0.16 -12.14 -1.95
CA GLU A 197 -0.93 -10.92 -2.17
C GLU A 197 -2.39 -11.07 -1.69
N GLU A 198 -3.08 -12.17 -2.00
CA GLU A 198 -4.43 -12.43 -1.49
C GLU A 198 -4.49 -12.35 0.04
N ALA A 199 -3.52 -12.97 0.72
CA ALA A 199 -3.42 -12.91 2.18
C ALA A 199 -3.19 -11.47 2.67
N SER A 200 -2.34 -10.70 1.96
CA SER A 200 -2.11 -9.30 2.27
C SER A 200 -3.36 -8.43 2.05
N LEU A 201 -4.12 -8.67 0.99
CA LEU A 201 -5.35 -7.93 0.68
C LEU A 201 -6.45 -8.22 1.69
N TRP A 202 -6.60 -9.49 2.11
CA TRP A 202 -7.50 -9.84 3.21
C TRP A 202 -7.12 -9.14 4.51
N GLN A 203 -5.83 -9.18 4.88
CA GLN A 203 -5.34 -8.49 6.07
C GLN A 203 -5.59 -6.99 6.01
N GLU A 204 -5.38 -6.38 4.84
CA GLU A 204 -5.61 -4.95 4.61
C GLU A 204 -7.09 -4.55 4.84
N LEU A 205 -8.04 -5.39 4.41
CA LEU A 205 -9.47 -5.17 4.65
C LEU A 205 -9.84 -5.35 6.13
N THR A 206 -9.27 -6.35 6.82
CA THR A 206 -9.45 -6.57 8.27
C THR A 206 -8.91 -5.41 9.09
N ASP A 207 -7.69 -4.95 8.79
CA ASP A 207 -7.06 -3.80 9.48
C ASP A 207 -7.86 -2.51 9.28
N SER A 208 -8.58 -2.41 8.16
CA SER A 208 -9.47 -1.28 7.83
C SER A 208 -10.87 -1.40 8.48
N GLY A 209 -11.17 -2.50 9.16
CA GLY A 209 -12.48 -2.76 9.77
C GLY A 209 -13.63 -2.91 8.76
N LEU A 210 -13.31 -3.29 7.51
CA LEU A 210 -14.29 -3.48 6.44
C LEU A 210 -14.91 -4.88 6.43
N ILE A 211 -14.25 -5.82 7.11
CA ILE A 211 -14.63 -7.23 7.32
C ILE A 211 -14.20 -7.68 8.71
#